data_AF-A0A4R5U6D6-F1
#
_entry.id   AF-A0A4R5U6D6-F1
#
_cell.length_a   1.000
_cell.length_b   1.000
_cell.length_c   1.000
_cell.angle_alpha   90.00
_cell.angle_beta   90.00
_cell.angle_gamma   90.00
#
_symmetry.space_group_name_H-M   'P 1'
#
loop_
_entity.id
_entity.type
_entity.pdbx_description
1 polymer ?
#
loop_
_entity_poly.entity_id
_entity_poly.type
_entity_poly.pdbx_seq_one_letter_code
_entity_poly.pdbx_strand_id
1 'polypeptide(L)'
;MFTRTILITAALMIGGSAQASQLVYRPTNPSLGGDPLNGNWLLSQASAQGEGASQSPGFSIDFPDFGGTPQPTPDPTPLPDVDGQ
;
A
#
# COMPACT_ATOMS: atom_id res chain seq x y z
N MET A 1 6.96 32.67 -47.19
CA MET A 1 6.15 32.77 -45.96
C MET A 1 4.97 31.80 -45.93
N PHE A 2 4.16 31.71 -46.99
CA PHE A 2 2.93 30.89 -47.05
C PHE A 2 3.09 29.38 -46.73
N THR A 3 4.17 28.72 -47.16
CA THR A 3 4.38 27.28 -46.91
C THR A 3 4.49 26.92 -45.43
N ARG A 4 5.08 27.80 -44.62
CA ARG A 4 5.20 27.59 -43.16
C ARG A 4 3.83 27.69 -42.49
N THR A 5 3.00 28.63 -42.94
CA THR A 5 1.63 28.82 -42.44
C THR A 5 0.74 27.61 -42.77
N ILE A 6 0.90 27.04 -43.96
CA ILE A 6 0.17 25.83 -44.37
C ILE A 6 0.55 24.62 -43.50
N LEU A 7 1.85 24.41 -43.25
CA LEU A 7 2.32 23.30 -42.42
C LEU A 7 1.84 23.40 -40.96
N ILE A 8 1.84 24.60 -40.38
CA ILE A 8 1.36 24.83 -39.01
C ILE A 8 -0.15 24.57 -38.91
N THR A 9 -0.92 25.06 -39.88
CA THR A 9 -2.38 24.87 -39.90
C THR A 9 -2.75 23.40 -40.07
N ALA A 10 -2.02 22.66 -40.93
CA ALA A 10 -2.23 21.23 -41.10
C ALA A 10 -1.89 20.44 -39.82
N ALA A 11 -0.82 20.81 -39.11
CA ALA A 11 -0.44 20.15 -37.85
C ALA A 11 -1.48 20.36 -36.74
N LEU A 12 -2.08 21.55 -36.64
CA LEU A 12 -3.13 21.83 -35.66
C LEU A 12 -4.41 21.03 -35.93
N MET A 13 -4.74 20.77 -37.20
CA MET A 13 -5.94 20.00 -37.58
C MET A 13 -5.83 18.49 -37.28
N ILE A 14 -4.62 17.99 -37.04
CA ILE A 14 -4.36 16.56 -36.72
C ILE A 14 -4.40 16.32 -35.19
N GLY A 15 -4.41 17.38 -34.37
CA GLY A 15 -4.50 17.27 -32.91
C GLY A 15 -5.89 16.82 -32.45
N GLY A 16 -6.05 15.52 -32.16
CA GLY A 16 -7.27 14.97 -31.55
C GLY A 16 -7.42 15.31 -30.06
N SER A 17 -8.63 15.15 -29.53
CA SER A 17 -8.90 15.31 -28.09
C SER A 17 -8.24 14.18 -27.28
N ALA A 18 -7.30 14.51 -26.38
CA ALA A 18 -6.78 13.57 -25.41
C ALA A 18 -7.88 13.25 -24.38
N GLN A 19 -8.38 12.03 -24.40
CA GLN A 19 -9.38 11.55 -23.45
C GLN A 19 -8.66 11.07 -22.18
N ALA A 20 -8.97 11.66 -21.04
CA ALA A 20 -8.49 11.22 -19.74
C ALA A 20 -9.68 10.76 -18.88
N SER A 21 -9.52 9.67 -18.14
CA SER A 21 -10.49 9.27 -17.13
C SER A 21 -10.29 10.08 -15.86
N GLN A 22 -11.35 10.19 -15.05
CA GLN A 22 -11.24 10.83 -13.74
C GLN A 22 -10.38 9.96 -12.81
N LEU A 23 -9.37 10.59 -12.20
CA LEU A 23 -8.69 10.01 -11.05
C LEU A 23 -9.42 10.44 -9.78
N VAL A 24 -10.20 9.53 -9.19
CA VAL A 24 -10.90 9.76 -7.92
C VAL A 24 -10.03 9.30 -6.77
N TYR A 25 -9.68 10.21 -5.85
CA TYR A 25 -9.01 9.81 -4.62
C TYR A 25 -9.99 9.06 -3.70
N ARG A 26 -9.57 7.90 -3.22
CA ARG A 26 -10.26 7.14 -2.17
C ARG A 26 -9.24 6.77 -1.11
N PRO A 27 -9.45 7.16 0.16
CA PRO A 27 -8.58 6.73 1.24
C PRO A 27 -8.50 5.20 1.30
N THR A 28 -7.32 4.65 1.57
CA THR A 28 -7.17 3.20 1.78
C THR A 28 -7.76 2.76 3.12
N ASN A 29 -7.71 3.65 4.13
CA ASN A 29 -8.21 3.37 5.47
C ASN A 29 -9.75 3.41 5.50
N PRO A 30 -10.44 2.32 5.91
CA PRO A 30 -11.89 2.28 6.03
C PRO A 30 -12.49 3.41 6.89
N SER A 31 -11.78 3.83 7.93
CA SER A 31 -12.24 4.88 8.86
C SER A 31 -12.38 6.26 8.22
N LEU A 32 -11.73 6.46 7.06
CA LEU A 32 -11.81 7.68 6.26
C LEU A 32 -12.76 7.53 5.06
N GLY A 33 -13.55 6.45 4.99
CA GLY A 33 -14.44 6.15 3.86
C GLY A 33 -13.79 5.30 2.76
N GLY A 34 -12.72 4.58 3.09
CA GLY A 34 -12.07 3.61 2.22
C GLY A 34 -12.77 2.26 2.10
N ASP A 35 -12.13 1.32 1.41
CA ASP A 35 -12.65 -0.05 1.24
C ASP A 35 -12.64 -0.81 2.58
N PRO A 36 -13.80 -1.24 3.12
CA PRO A 36 -13.88 -1.96 4.39
C PRO A 36 -13.10 -3.29 4.41
N LEU A 37 -12.84 -3.90 3.25
CA LEU A 37 -12.07 -5.13 3.15
C LEU A 37 -10.61 -4.96 3.61
N ASN A 38 -10.07 -3.74 3.53
CA ASN A 38 -8.69 -3.44 3.94
C ASN A 38 -8.51 -3.40 5.46
N GLY A 39 -9.59 -3.37 6.25
CA GLY A 39 -9.53 -3.15 7.70
C GLY A 39 -8.68 -4.19 8.44
N ASN A 40 -8.92 -5.48 8.18
CA ASN A 40 -8.19 -6.56 8.86
C ASN A 40 -6.69 -6.56 8.53
N TRP A 41 -6.34 -6.32 7.27
CA TRP A 41 -4.95 -6.27 6.82
C TRP A 41 -4.20 -5.08 7.44
N LEU A 42 -4.80 -3.89 7.39
CA LEU A 42 -4.20 -2.68 7.98
C LEU A 42 -4.00 -2.81 9.49
N LEU A 43 -4.95 -3.42 10.20
CA LEU A 43 -4.83 -3.68 11.64
C LEU A 43 -3.73 -4.69 11.95
N SER A 44 -3.67 -5.80 11.21
CA SER A 44 -2.61 -6.79 11.36
C SER A 44 -1.22 -6.18 11.13
N GLN A 45 -1.10 -5.31 10.14
CA GLN A 45 0.15 -4.60 9.84
C GLN A 45 0.55 -3.67 10.98
N ALA A 46 -0.41 -2.93 11.55
CA ALA A 46 -0.17 -2.04 12.68
C ALA A 46 0.27 -2.80 13.94
N SER A 47 -0.36 -3.95 14.23
CA SER A 47 -0.01 -4.78 15.39
C SER A 47 1.35 -5.47 15.26
N ALA A 48 1.84 -5.69 14.04
CA ALA A 48 3.12 -6.36 13.78
C ALA A 48 4.32 -5.42 13.81
N GLN A 49 4.13 -4.13 13.46
CA GLN A 49 5.25 -3.20 13.23
C GLN A 49 5.12 -1.84 13.93
N GLY A 50 3.95 -1.53 14.51
CA GLY A 50 3.75 -0.26 15.21
C GLY A 50 4.58 -0.17 16.50
N GLU A 51 4.73 1.03 17.06
CA GLU A 51 5.42 1.21 18.36
C GLU A 51 4.74 0.42 19.49
N GLY A 52 3.43 0.16 19.35
CA GLY A 52 2.67 -0.73 20.22
C GLY A 52 2.82 -2.21 19.91
N ALA A 53 3.56 -2.64 18.88
CA ALA A 53 3.73 -4.06 18.53
C ALA A 53 4.46 -4.84 19.64
N SER A 54 5.43 -4.21 20.29
CA SER A 54 6.15 -4.75 21.45
C SER A 54 5.36 -4.63 22.77
N GLN A 55 4.28 -3.84 22.77
CA GLN A 55 3.38 -3.64 23.91
C GLN A 55 2.04 -4.37 23.75
N SER A 56 1.74 -4.82 22.54
CA SER A 56 0.58 -5.64 22.23
C SER A 56 0.78 -6.96 22.96
N PRO A 57 -0.08 -7.32 23.93
CA PRO A 57 -0.13 -8.69 24.40
C PRO A 57 -0.28 -9.51 23.13
N GLY A 58 0.76 -10.30 22.80
CA GLY A 58 0.86 -10.94 21.49
C GLY A 58 -0.50 -11.48 21.10
N PHE A 59 -1.00 -11.07 19.93
CA PHE A 59 -2.26 -11.57 19.40
C PHE A 59 -2.09 -13.07 19.13
N SER A 60 -2.24 -13.87 20.17
CA SER A 60 -2.39 -15.30 20.10
C SER A 60 -3.83 -15.51 19.69
N ILE A 61 -4.07 -15.72 18.39
CA ILE A 61 -5.19 -16.55 17.99
C ILE A 61 -4.94 -17.86 18.72
N ASP A 62 -5.80 -18.20 19.68
CA ASP A 62 -5.84 -19.50 20.33
C ASP A 62 -6.20 -20.53 19.25
N PHE A 63 -5.21 -20.90 18.44
CA PHE A 63 -5.32 -22.00 17.50
C PHE A 63 -5.50 -23.24 18.38
N PRO A 64 -6.60 -24.01 18.23
CA PRO A 64 -6.72 -25.27 18.94
C PRO A 64 -5.47 -26.11 18.64
N ASP A 65 -4.84 -26.63 19.69
CA ASP A 65 -3.64 -27.46 19.63
C ASP A 65 -3.87 -28.67 18.70
N PHE A 66 -3.47 -28.53 17.44
CA PHE A 66 -3.47 -29.60 16.45
C PHE A 66 -2.20 -30.46 16.59
N GLY A 67 -1.97 -30.98 17.79
CA GLY A 67 -1.01 -32.05 18.03
C GLY A 67 0.45 -31.62 18.04
N GLY A 68 0.92 -31.12 19.18
CA GLY A 68 2.14 -31.63 19.84
C GLY A 68 3.47 -31.53 19.10
N THR A 69 3.61 -30.68 18.08
CA THR A 69 4.95 -30.36 17.55
C THR A 69 5.52 -29.19 18.34
N PRO A 70 6.70 -29.33 18.97
CA PRO A 70 7.32 -28.22 19.67
C PRO A 70 7.55 -27.06 18.70
N GLN A 71 6.99 -25.90 19.00
CA GLN A 71 7.34 -24.67 18.29
C GLN A 71 8.84 -24.41 18.54
N PRO A 72 9.69 -24.38 17.51
CA PRO A 72 11.10 -24.09 17.70
C PRO A 72 11.22 -22.69 18.31
N THR A 73 12.04 -22.56 19.36
CA THR A 73 12.36 -21.25 19.96
C THR A 73 12.78 -20.32 18.83
N PRO A 74 12.09 -19.19 18.60
CA PRO A 74 12.50 -18.25 17.58
C PRO A 74 13.89 -17.74 17.96
N ASP A 75 14.89 -18.02 17.12
CA ASP A 75 16.22 -17.43 17.23
C ASP A 75 16.07 -15.94 16.88
N PRO A 76 16.25 -15.01 17.83
CA PRO A 76 16.15 -13.59 17.54
C PRO A 76 17.33 -13.21 16.65
N THR A 77 17.14 -13.31 15.34
CA THR A 77 18.04 -12.66 14.39
C THR A 77 17.97 -11.16 14.68
N PRO A 78 19.09 -10.51 15.05
CA PRO A 78 19.09 -9.08 15.28
C PRO A 78 18.60 -8.39 14.01
N LEU A 79 17.53 -7.61 14.15
CA LEU A 79 17.09 -6.71 13.09
C LEU A 79 18.25 -5.74 12.81
N PRO A 80 18.56 -5.43 11.53
CA PRO A 80 19.58 -4.43 11.23
C PRO A 80 19.18 -3.10 11.88
N ASP A 81 20.13 -2.43 12.51
CA ASP A 81 19.93 -1.10 13.09
C ASP A 81 19.40 -0.17 12.00
N VAL A 82 18.17 0.33 12.18
CA VAL A 82 17.51 1.27 11.26
C VAL A 82 18.02 2.69 11.46
N ASP A 83 19.30 2.87 11.77
CA ASP A 83 19.93 4.18 11.92
C ASP A 83 21.33 4.14 11.28
N GLY A 84 21.39 4.49 10.00
CA GLY A 84 22.64 4.70 9.28
C GLY A 84 23.43 5.92 9.76
N GLN A 85 24.09 5.77 10.91
CA GLN A 85 25.45 6.30 11.11
C GLN A 85 26.46 5.22 10.72
#